data_AF-A0A381Q7X2-F1
#
_entry.id   AF-A0A381Q7X2-F1
#
_cell.length_a   1.000
_cell.length_b   1.000
_cell.length_c   1.000
_cell.angle_alpha   90.00
_cell.angle_beta   90.00
_cell.angle_gamma   90.00
#
_symmetry.space_group_name_H-M   'P 1'
#
loop_
_entity.id
_entity.type
_entity.pdbx_description
1 polymer ?
#
loop_
_entity_poly.entity_id
_entity_poly.type
_entity_poly.pdbx_seq_one_letter_code
_entity_poly.pdbx_strand_id
1 'polypeptide(L)'
;VIINAAGPHSTRISELAGVADKSRITTRVIRHEYVRLPRPERSGPDEPDFITFDNDIGSYTRPDLGNTILAGSEGTEVEGEITADPDDFDRNLSNKVLEPIYRLAQRMPTLGIPNSPSGIVDLWDVSDDWIPIYDRSDLPGFYLAVGTSGNQFKTAPAVGELMAELVIACEAGQDHERDPVQFHLSRIGRTINLVFFSRNRAVNSTSSFSVLA
;
A
#
# COMPACT_ATOMS: atom_id res chain seq x y z
N VAL A 1 25.06 5.46 -6.27
CA VAL A 1 23.75 4.79 -6.14
C VAL A 1 22.92 5.49 -5.07
N ILE A 2 21.71 5.91 -5.42
CA ILE A 2 20.68 6.47 -4.54
C ILE A 2 19.38 5.72 -4.82
N ILE A 3 18.62 5.38 -3.79
CA ILE A 3 17.29 4.76 -3.92
C ILE A 3 16.28 5.69 -3.25
N ASN A 4 15.31 6.18 -4.02
CA ASN A 4 14.17 6.91 -3.48
C ASN A 4 13.16 5.90 -2.92
N ALA A 5 13.06 5.84 -1.60
CA ALA A 5 12.09 5.04 -0.86
C ALA A 5 11.33 5.91 0.16
N ALA A 6 11.08 7.18 -0.19
CA ALA A 6 10.60 8.20 0.73
C ALA A 6 9.07 8.19 0.99
N GLY A 7 8.37 7.11 0.62
CA GLY A 7 6.93 6.98 0.86
C GLY A 7 6.15 8.20 0.35
N PRO A 8 5.25 8.80 1.15
CA PRO A 8 4.48 9.99 0.75
C PRO A 8 5.31 11.18 0.23
N HIS A 9 6.60 11.25 0.55
CA HIS A 9 7.51 12.29 0.04
C HIS A 9 8.25 11.89 -1.25
N SER A 10 7.93 10.74 -1.85
CA SER A 10 8.64 10.19 -3.01
C SER A 10 8.66 11.15 -4.21
N THR A 11 7.53 11.79 -4.52
CA THR A 11 7.43 12.79 -5.60
C THR A 11 8.39 13.94 -5.37
N ARG A 12 8.47 14.46 -4.14
CA ARG A 12 9.37 15.57 -3.78
C ARG A 12 10.84 15.21 -3.97
N ILE A 13 11.24 14.00 -3.61
CA ILE A 13 12.60 13.50 -3.83
C ILE A 13 12.89 13.33 -5.34
N SER A 14 11.91 12.85 -6.12
CA SER A 14 12.02 12.72 -7.58
C SER A 14 12.11 14.08 -8.29
N GLU A 15 11.43 15.12 -7.79
CA GLU A 15 11.57 16.50 -8.28
C GLU A 15 12.98 17.04 -8.05
N LEU A 16 13.53 16.87 -6.85
CA LEU A 16 14.90 17.29 -6.52
C LEU A 16 15.94 16.61 -7.42
N ALA A 17 15.68 15.38 -7.84
CA ALA A 17 16.51 14.62 -8.77
C ALA A 17 16.22 14.92 -10.26
N GLY A 18 15.20 15.72 -10.58
CA GLY A 18 14.83 16.06 -11.96
C GLY A 18 14.20 14.91 -12.76
N VAL A 19 13.61 13.92 -12.09
CA VAL A 19 13.04 12.71 -12.72
C VAL A 19 11.53 12.54 -12.52
N ALA A 20 10.85 13.48 -11.84
CA ALA A 20 9.42 13.39 -11.54
C ALA A 20 8.54 13.22 -12.80
N ASP A 21 8.77 14.01 -13.85
CA ASP A 21 7.95 13.99 -15.08
C ASP A 21 8.43 12.96 -16.12
N LYS A 22 9.23 11.98 -15.70
CA LYS A 22 9.88 11.01 -16.59
C LYS A 22 9.27 9.62 -16.53
N SER A 23 8.20 9.43 -15.77
CA SER A 23 7.54 8.13 -15.58
C SER A 23 6.16 8.13 -16.23
N ARG A 24 5.73 6.98 -16.75
CA ARG A 24 4.35 6.82 -17.25
C ARG A 24 3.36 6.64 -16.11
N ILE A 25 3.75 5.89 -15.09
CA ILE A 25 2.99 5.76 -13.85
C ILE A 25 3.41 6.89 -12.92
N THR A 26 2.42 7.63 -12.42
CA THR A 26 2.58 8.66 -11.41
C THR A 26 2.11 8.17 -10.05
N THR A 27 2.43 8.92 -9.01
CA THR A 27 1.94 8.65 -7.65
C THR A 27 1.24 9.86 -7.06
N ARG A 28 0.37 9.61 -6.09
CA ARG A 28 -0.34 10.61 -5.31
C ARG A 28 -0.39 10.19 -3.85
N VAL A 29 -0.42 11.17 -2.96
CA VAL A 29 -0.53 10.94 -1.52
C VAL A 29 -2.01 10.87 -1.16
N ILE A 30 -2.42 9.73 -0.59
CA ILE A 30 -3.78 9.49 -0.12
C ILE A 30 -3.77 9.39 1.40
N ARG A 31 -4.67 10.15 2.04
CA ARG A 31 -4.95 10.04 3.46
C ARG A 31 -5.88 8.88 3.73
N HIS A 32 -5.45 7.95 4.58
CA HIS A 32 -6.17 6.74 4.93
C HIS A 32 -6.47 6.67 6.43
N GLU A 33 -7.64 6.13 6.77
CA GLU A 33 -8.15 6.06 8.14
C GLU A 33 -8.41 4.60 8.53
N TYR A 34 -7.91 4.20 9.69
CA TYR A 34 -8.18 2.91 10.31
C TYR A 34 -8.86 3.13 11.65
N VAL A 35 -9.85 2.31 11.97
CA VAL A 35 -10.56 2.39 13.25
C VAL A 35 -10.23 1.20 14.13
N ARG A 36 -10.05 1.48 15.42
CA ARG A 36 -9.89 0.48 16.47
C ARG A 36 -11.25 0.27 17.11
N LEU A 37 -11.75 -0.96 17.03
CA LEU A 37 -13.06 -1.36 17.53
C LEU A 37 -12.90 -2.42 18.62
N PRO A 38 -13.84 -2.54 19.57
CA PRO A 38 -13.89 -3.67 20.48
C PRO A 38 -13.88 -4.98 19.69
N ARG A 39 -13.17 -5.98 20.21
CA ARG A 39 -13.27 -7.32 19.64
C ARG A 39 -14.68 -7.86 19.90
N PRO A 40 -15.38 -8.40 18.88
CA PRO A 40 -16.65 -9.08 19.07
C PRO A 40 -16.55 -10.23 20.08
N GLU A 41 -17.66 -10.56 20.75
CA GLU A 41 -17.70 -11.68 21.68
C GLU A 41 -17.26 -12.98 21.01
N ARG A 42 -16.36 -13.72 21.68
CA ARG A 42 -15.92 -15.04 21.23
C ARG A 42 -16.95 -16.08 21.63
N SER A 43 -17.22 -17.00 20.73
CA SER A 43 -18.01 -18.21 20.97
C SER A 43 -17.30 -19.21 21.88
N GLY A 44 -15.96 -19.10 22.03
CA GLY A 44 -15.17 -19.92 22.94
C GLY A 44 -13.72 -19.42 23.14
N PRO A 45 -13.02 -19.92 24.17
CA PRO A 45 -11.65 -19.50 24.52
C PRO A 45 -10.61 -19.85 23.44
N ASP A 46 -10.91 -20.83 22.59
CA ASP A 46 -10.03 -21.35 21.55
C ASP A 46 -10.35 -20.78 20.15
N GLU A 47 -11.31 -19.85 20.04
CA GLU A 47 -11.71 -19.30 18.74
C GLU A 47 -10.56 -18.52 18.09
N PRO A 48 -10.03 -18.94 16.93
CA PRO A 48 -8.86 -18.29 16.37
C PRO A 48 -9.14 -16.83 16.04
N ASP A 49 -8.10 -16.03 16.17
CA ASP A 49 -8.08 -14.67 15.66
C ASP A 49 -7.93 -14.72 14.14
N PHE A 50 -8.90 -14.18 13.41
CA PHE A 50 -8.89 -14.16 11.95
C PHE A 50 -8.65 -12.76 11.40
N ILE A 51 -7.93 -12.70 10.28
CA ILE A 51 -7.92 -11.53 9.42
C ILE A 51 -9.05 -11.73 8.40
N THR A 52 -9.95 -10.77 8.28
CA THR A 52 -11.05 -10.81 7.31
C THR A 52 -10.79 -9.83 6.18
N PHE A 53 -11.27 -10.19 4.99
CA PHE A 53 -11.43 -9.32 3.83
C PHE A 53 -12.81 -9.60 3.27
N ASP A 54 -13.67 -8.59 3.21
CA ASP A 54 -15.05 -8.70 2.77
C ASP A 54 -15.33 -7.62 1.73
N ASN A 55 -15.13 -7.99 0.48
CA ASN A 55 -15.27 -7.09 -0.67
C ASN A 55 -16.71 -6.62 -0.87
N ASP A 56 -17.73 -7.37 -0.40
CA ASP A 56 -19.13 -6.95 -0.52
C ASP A 56 -19.39 -5.67 0.28
N ILE A 57 -18.70 -5.53 1.42
CA ILE A 57 -18.77 -4.37 2.29
C ILE A 57 -17.48 -3.57 2.33
N GLY A 58 -16.55 -3.82 1.39
CA GLY A 58 -15.24 -3.18 1.29
C GLY A 58 -14.51 -3.04 2.63
N SER A 59 -14.47 -4.09 3.46
CA SER A 59 -13.91 -4.02 4.80
C SER A 59 -12.90 -5.12 5.04
N TYR A 60 -11.80 -4.78 5.71
CA TYR A 60 -10.89 -5.76 6.29
C TYR A 60 -10.72 -5.53 7.79
N THR A 61 -10.55 -6.61 8.51
CA THR A 61 -10.28 -6.57 9.95
C THR A 61 -9.07 -7.42 10.29
N ARG A 62 -8.34 -7.02 11.34
CA ARG A 62 -7.34 -7.87 11.97
C ARG A 62 -7.40 -7.73 13.48
N PRO A 63 -6.93 -8.74 14.23
CA PRO A 63 -6.71 -8.61 15.67
C PRO A 63 -5.74 -7.47 15.98
N ASP A 64 -5.96 -6.80 17.10
CA ASP A 64 -5.11 -5.73 17.61
C ASP A 64 -4.90 -5.85 19.13
N LEU A 65 -4.03 -5.01 19.69
CA LEU A 65 -3.67 -5.07 21.11
C LEU A 65 -4.85 -4.75 22.02
N GLY A 66 -4.93 -5.37 23.20
CA GLY A 66 -5.88 -4.98 24.25
C GLY A 66 -7.34 -5.34 23.95
N ASN A 67 -7.58 -6.54 23.41
CA ASN A 67 -8.91 -7.08 23.09
C ASN A 67 -9.71 -6.21 22.12
N THR A 68 -9.04 -5.73 21.07
CA THR A 68 -9.65 -4.96 19.99
C THR A 68 -9.35 -5.58 18.64
N ILE A 69 -10.07 -5.12 17.63
CA ILE A 69 -9.73 -5.30 16.23
C ILE A 69 -9.38 -3.95 15.62
N LEU A 70 -8.51 -3.98 14.61
CA LEU A 70 -8.33 -2.86 13.70
C LEU A 70 -9.13 -3.17 12.44
N ALA A 71 -10.04 -2.26 12.10
CA ALA A 71 -10.84 -2.32 10.88
C ALA A 71 -10.40 -1.19 9.94
N GLY A 72 -10.17 -1.55 8.69
CA GLY A 72 -9.94 -0.60 7.61
C GLY A 72 -10.95 -0.82 6.49
N SER A 73 -11.02 0.17 5.60
CA SER A 73 -11.85 0.12 4.41
C SER A 73 -10.99 -0.14 3.19
N GLU A 74 -11.52 -0.90 2.24
CA GLU A 74 -10.95 -1.13 0.92
C GLU A 74 -11.22 0.04 -0.03
N GLY A 75 -12.03 1.02 0.40
CA GLY A 75 -12.42 2.19 -0.38
C GLY A 75 -13.60 1.89 -1.29
N THR A 76 -14.78 2.42 -0.95
CA THR A 76 -15.92 2.47 -1.87
C THR A 76 -15.94 3.75 -2.70
N GLU A 77 -16.67 3.75 -3.82
CA GLU A 77 -16.96 4.97 -4.60
C GLU A 77 -17.53 6.10 -3.72
N VAL A 78 -18.26 5.76 -2.67
CA VAL A 78 -18.88 6.71 -1.73
C VAL A 78 -17.85 7.32 -0.78
N GLU A 79 -16.87 6.54 -0.32
CA GLU A 79 -15.81 7.05 0.56
C GLU A 79 -14.89 8.02 -0.18
N GLY A 80 -14.54 7.63 -1.41
CA GLY A 80 -13.63 8.35 -2.29
C GLY A 80 -12.21 8.45 -1.74
N GLU A 81 -11.27 8.81 -2.61
CA GLU A 81 -9.91 9.12 -2.19
C GLU A 81 -9.83 10.54 -1.63
N ILE A 82 -9.08 10.71 -0.54
CA ILE A 82 -8.76 12.03 0.02
C ILE A 82 -7.28 12.27 -0.22
N THR A 83 -6.96 13.12 -1.20
CA THR A 83 -5.58 13.55 -1.41
C THR A 83 -5.11 14.43 -0.25
N ALA A 84 -3.82 14.38 0.07
CA ALA A 84 -3.25 15.14 1.18
C ALA A 84 -1.85 15.67 0.85
N ASP A 85 -1.47 16.76 1.50
CA ASP A 85 -0.08 17.20 1.57
C ASP A 85 0.63 16.37 2.65
N PRO A 86 1.76 15.70 2.34
CA PRO A 86 2.47 14.89 3.32
C PRO A 86 3.06 15.68 4.50
N ASP A 87 3.23 16.99 4.36
CA ASP A 87 3.71 17.89 5.42
C ASP A 87 2.57 18.60 6.16
N ASP A 88 1.35 18.63 5.60
CA ASP A 88 0.18 19.32 6.18
C ASP A 88 -1.13 18.54 5.94
N PHE A 89 -1.46 17.65 6.88
CA PHE A 89 -2.72 16.90 6.84
C PHE A 89 -3.33 16.71 8.22
N ASP A 90 -4.67 16.61 8.26
CA ASP A 90 -5.41 16.34 9.47
C ASP A 90 -5.18 14.89 9.93
N ARG A 91 -4.66 14.72 11.14
CA ARG A 91 -4.38 13.41 11.76
C ARG A 91 -5.53 12.89 12.63
N ASN A 92 -6.65 13.61 12.69
CA ASN A 92 -7.85 13.18 13.40
C ASN A 92 -8.76 12.36 12.51
N LEU A 93 -9.48 11.37 13.05
CA LEU A 93 -10.49 10.65 12.29
C LEU A 93 -11.60 11.59 11.82
N SER A 94 -12.01 11.43 10.57
CA SER A 94 -13.19 12.08 10.02
C SER A 94 -14.47 11.33 10.42
N ASN A 95 -15.63 11.98 10.29
CA ASN A 95 -16.92 11.30 10.45
C ASN A 95 -17.20 10.26 9.34
N LYS A 96 -16.40 10.21 8.27
CA LYS A 96 -16.59 9.23 7.19
C LYS A 96 -16.38 7.79 7.67
N VAL A 97 -15.60 7.58 8.74
CA VAL A 97 -15.35 6.23 9.28
C VAL A 97 -16.58 5.55 9.86
N LEU A 98 -17.66 6.29 10.14
CA LEU A 98 -18.89 5.71 10.69
C LEU A 98 -19.60 4.79 9.70
N GLU A 99 -19.58 5.13 8.41
CA GLU A 99 -20.24 4.34 7.38
C GLU A 99 -19.61 2.94 7.21
N PRO A 100 -18.27 2.79 7.10
CA PRO A 100 -17.63 1.47 7.10
C PRO A 100 -17.88 0.67 8.38
N ILE A 101 -17.90 1.34 9.55
CA ILE A 101 -18.24 0.69 10.83
C ILE A 101 -19.66 0.11 10.79
N TYR A 102 -20.63 0.87 10.26
CA TYR A 102 -22.02 0.41 10.15
C TYR A 102 -22.15 -0.79 9.23
N ARG A 103 -21.47 -0.80 8.07
CA ARG A 103 -21.45 -1.96 7.18
C ARG A 103 -20.84 -3.19 7.86
N LEU A 104 -19.71 -3.01 8.55
CA LEU A 104 -19.06 -4.09 9.30
C LEU A 104 -19.96 -4.63 10.43
N ALA A 105 -20.68 -3.77 11.14
CA ALA A 105 -21.62 -4.17 12.19
C ALA A 105 -22.80 -5.01 11.66
N GLN A 106 -23.17 -4.89 10.38
CA GLN A 106 -24.16 -5.78 9.76
C GLN A 106 -23.63 -7.21 9.58
N ARG A 107 -22.31 -7.37 9.36
CA ARG A 107 -21.65 -8.68 9.27
C ARG A 107 -21.30 -9.25 10.65
N MET A 108 -21.03 -8.38 11.63
CA MET A 108 -20.67 -8.73 13.00
C MET A 108 -21.65 -8.09 14.01
N PRO A 109 -22.84 -8.68 14.25
CA PRO A 109 -23.86 -8.05 15.10
C PRO A 109 -23.41 -7.76 16.55
N THR A 110 -22.42 -8.49 17.06
CA THR A 110 -21.85 -8.32 18.40
C THR A 110 -20.65 -7.36 18.46
N LEU A 111 -20.28 -6.72 17.35
CA LEU A 111 -19.16 -5.77 17.27
C LEU A 111 -19.33 -4.58 18.21
N GLY A 112 -20.57 -4.09 18.33
CA GLY A 112 -20.87 -2.82 18.96
C GLY A 112 -20.38 -1.63 18.12
N ILE A 113 -21.07 -0.50 18.23
CA ILE A 113 -20.68 0.75 17.55
C ILE A 113 -20.26 1.74 18.63
N PRO A 114 -19.00 2.22 18.64
CA PRO A 114 -18.56 3.19 19.63
C PRO A 114 -19.20 4.56 19.38
N ASN A 115 -19.62 5.24 20.45
CA ASN A 115 -20.09 6.63 20.38
C ASN A 115 -18.99 7.61 19.93
N SER A 116 -17.72 7.24 20.13
CA SER A 116 -16.56 8.00 19.73
C SER A 116 -15.51 7.04 19.15
N PRO A 117 -15.42 6.93 17.82
CA PRO A 117 -14.40 6.12 17.17
C PRO A 117 -12.99 6.57 17.57
N SER A 118 -12.09 5.59 17.66
CA SER A 118 -10.66 5.82 17.86
C SER A 118 -9.90 5.06 16.79
N GLY A 119 -8.67 5.48 16.47
CA GLY A 119 -7.99 4.91 15.31
C GLY A 119 -6.72 5.64 14.93
N ILE A 120 -6.24 5.34 13.73
CA ILE A 120 -5.02 5.88 13.14
C ILE A 120 -5.39 6.54 11.82
N VAL A 121 -4.84 7.74 11.59
CA VAL A 121 -4.88 8.42 10.31
C VAL A 121 -3.45 8.62 9.85
N ASP A 122 -3.14 8.14 8.65
CA ASP A 122 -1.84 8.33 8.05
C ASP A 122 -1.94 8.33 6.53
N LEU A 123 -0.80 8.34 5.85
CA LEU A 123 -0.70 8.57 4.42
C LEU A 123 -0.19 7.34 3.67
N TRP A 124 -0.69 7.16 2.46
CA TRP A 124 -0.18 6.22 1.49
C TRP A 124 0.37 6.95 0.27
N ASP A 125 1.50 6.47 -0.24
CA ASP A 125 2.01 6.84 -1.57
C ASP A 125 1.43 5.85 -2.58
N VAL A 126 0.43 6.29 -3.35
CA VAL A 126 -0.41 5.43 -4.19
C VAL A 126 -0.11 5.69 -5.65
N SER A 127 0.24 4.64 -6.39
CA SER A 127 0.45 4.70 -7.83
C SER A 127 -0.88 4.68 -8.60
N ASP A 128 -0.85 5.03 -9.88
CA ASP A 128 -2.05 5.07 -10.73
C ASP A 128 -2.80 3.73 -10.82
N ASP A 129 -2.08 2.61 -10.71
CA ASP A 129 -2.62 1.25 -10.77
C ASP A 129 -2.49 0.49 -9.45
N TRP A 130 -2.16 1.17 -8.34
CA TRP A 130 -1.99 0.58 -7.01
C TRP A 130 -0.89 -0.51 -6.92
N ILE A 131 -0.04 -0.64 -7.94
CA ILE A 131 1.12 -1.53 -7.96
C ILE A 131 2.38 -0.69 -7.68
N PRO A 132 3.34 -1.15 -6.87
CA PRO A 132 4.55 -0.38 -6.60
C PRO A 132 5.39 -0.14 -7.85
N ILE A 133 6.23 0.89 -7.79
CA ILE A 133 7.28 1.15 -8.75
C ILE A 133 8.61 0.71 -8.13
N TYR A 134 9.19 -0.35 -8.70
CA TYR A 134 10.51 -0.89 -8.35
C TYR A 134 11.36 -0.85 -9.61
N ASP A 135 12.07 0.26 -9.85
CA ASP A 135 12.70 0.51 -11.15
C ASP A 135 13.92 1.44 -11.03
N ARG A 136 14.70 1.55 -12.11
CA ARG A 136 15.68 2.60 -12.32
C ARG A 136 15.02 3.86 -12.91
N SER A 137 15.59 5.03 -12.65
CA SER A 137 15.21 6.27 -13.33
C SER A 137 16.08 6.55 -14.55
N ASP A 138 15.75 7.63 -15.28
CA ASP A 138 16.61 8.16 -16.36
C ASP A 138 17.90 8.80 -15.85
N LEU A 139 17.97 9.12 -14.55
CA LEU A 139 19.19 9.62 -13.92
C LEU A 139 20.09 8.43 -13.55
N PRO A 140 21.30 8.31 -14.13
CA PRO A 140 22.20 7.20 -13.82
C PRO A 140 22.48 7.07 -12.33
N GLY A 141 22.34 5.86 -11.79
CA GLY A 141 22.56 5.57 -10.38
C GLY A 141 21.43 5.99 -9.44
N PHE A 142 20.28 6.43 -9.94
CA PHE A 142 19.09 6.78 -9.14
C PHE A 142 17.92 5.82 -9.41
N TYR A 143 17.42 5.20 -8.35
CA TYR A 143 16.41 4.13 -8.38
C TYR A 143 15.18 4.51 -7.58
N LEU A 144 14.06 3.86 -7.87
CA LEU A 144 12.75 4.11 -7.30
C LEU A 144 12.23 2.86 -6.61
N ALA A 145 11.84 3.00 -5.34
CA ALA A 145 11.05 2.04 -4.59
C ALA A 145 9.87 2.78 -3.93
N VAL A 146 8.90 3.17 -4.77
CA VAL A 146 7.87 4.18 -4.46
C VAL A 146 6.47 3.68 -4.89
N GLY A 147 5.41 4.41 -4.54
CA GLY A 147 4.04 4.05 -4.93
C GLY A 147 3.55 2.75 -4.30
N THR A 148 3.98 2.46 -3.07
CA THR A 148 3.75 1.17 -2.39
C THR A 148 2.29 0.91 -1.98
N SER A 149 1.39 1.88 -2.19
CA SER A 149 -0.06 1.69 -2.21
C SER A 149 -0.63 0.97 -0.99
N GLY A 150 -0.03 1.21 0.18
CA GLY A 150 -0.54 0.78 1.48
C GLY A 150 -0.34 -0.69 1.88
N ASN A 151 0.15 -1.58 1.00
CA ASN A 151 0.20 -3.02 1.29
C ASN A 151 1.61 -3.66 1.32
N GLN A 152 2.65 -2.94 0.88
CA GLN A 152 3.98 -3.52 0.69
C GLN A 152 4.80 -3.70 1.99
N PHE A 153 4.29 -3.29 3.15
CA PHE A 153 4.94 -3.61 4.43
C PHE A 153 5.11 -5.12 4.63
N LYS A 154 4.21 -5.92 4.04
CA LYS A 154 4.21 -7.39 4.07
C LYS A 154 5.39 -7.98 3.28
N THR A 155 5.78 -7.32 2.20
CA THR A 155 6.77 -7.78 1.22
C THR A 155 8.10 -7.03 1.30
N ALA A 156 8.19 -5.98 2.13
CA ALA A 156 9.34 -5.10 2.24
C ALA A 156 10.71 -5.81 2.35
N PRO A 157 10.88 -6.90 3.12
CA PRO A 157 12.15 -7.63 3.13
C PRO A 157 12.54 -8.21 1.77
N ALA A 158 11.59 -8.81 1.05
CA ALA A 158 11.83 -9.36 -0.29
C ALA A 158 12.05 -8.23 -1.32
N VAL A 159 11.37 -7.09 -1.15
CA VAL A 159 11.60 -5.90 -1.98
C VAL A 159 13.02 -5.35 -1.79
N GLY A 160 13.57 -5.42 -0.57
CA GLY A 160 14.97 -5.05 -0.33
C GLY A 160 15.95 -5.91 -1.13
N GLU A 161 15.76 -7.23 -1.12
CA GLU A 161 16.55 -8.18 -1.93
C GLU A 161 16.39 -7.90 -3.45
N LEU A 162 15.14 -7.69 -3.88
CA LEU A 162 14.80 -7.37 -5.27
C LEU A 162 15.49 -6.09 -5.75
N MET A 163 15.42 -5.01 -4.97
CA MET A 163 16.06 -3.74 -5.32
C MET A 163 17.57 -3.86 -5.33
N ALA A 164 18.17 -4.67 -4.44
CA ALA A 164 19.60 -4.93 -4.46
C ALA A 164 20.02 -5.62 -5.77
N GLU A 165 19.31 -6.66 -6.22
CA GLU A 165 19.60 -7.34 -7.48
C GLU A 165 19.41 -6.42 -8.69
N LEU A 166 18.33 -5.62 -8.73
CA LEU A 166 18.08 -4.64 -9.78
C LEU A 166 19.24 -3.64 -9.90
N VAL A 167 19.68 -3.08 -8.77
CA VAL A 167 20.80 -2.14 -8.71
C VAL A 167 22.08 -2.81 -9.20
N ILE A 168 22.43 -3.98 -8.67
CA ILE A 168 23.67 -4.68 -9.04
C ILE A 168 23.71 -4.96 -10.55
N ALA A 169 22.60 -5.45 -11.12
CA ALA A 169 22.50 -5.72 -12.55
C ALA A 169 22.66 -4.45 -13.40
N CYS A 170 21.95 -3.38 -13.06
CA CYS A 170 22.01 -2.11 -13.77
C CYS A 170 23.40 -1.47 -13.71
N GLU A 171 24.04 -1.47 -12.53
CA GLU A 171 25.39 -0.93 -12.34
C GLU A 171 26.47 -1.79 -13.02
N ALA A 172 26.21 -3.08 -13.24
CA ALA A 172 27.04 -3.96 -14.06
C ALA A 172 26.85 -3.78 -15.58
N GLY A 173 25.96 -2.88 -16.01
CA GLY A 173 25.72 -2.54 -17.40
C GLY A 173 24.54 -3.25 -18.06
N GLN A 174 23.71 -3.99 -17.31
CA GLN A 174 22.47 -4.55 -17.86
C GLN A 174 21.47 -3.44 -18.19
N ASP A 175 20.96 -3.45 -19.41
CA ASP A 175 19.93 -2.53 -19.88
C ASP A 175 18.54 -3.05 -19.44
N HIS A 176 18.09 -2.63 -18.26
CA HIS A 176 16.84 -3.09 -17.66
C HIS A 176 15.59 -2.88 -18.54
N GLU A 177 15.62 -1.90 -19.45
CA GLU A 177 14.50 -1.60 -20.34
C GLU A 177 14.41 -2.60 -21.51
N ARG A 178 15.55 -3.13 -21.98
CA ARG A 178 15.62 -4.05 -23.12
C ARG A 178 15.81 -5.50 -22.70
N ASP A 179 16.49 -5.73 -21.60
CA ASP A 179 16.74 -7.01 -20.97
C ASP A 179 16.35 -6.94 -19.48
N PRO A 180 15.04 -7.04 -19.17
CA PRO A 180 14.55 -6.88 -17.83
C PRO A 180 15.14 -7.90 -16.85
N VAL A 181 15.58 -7.38 -15.70
CA VAL A 181 16.13 -8.17 -14.61
C VAL A 181 15.07 -9.17 -14.13
N GLN A 182 15.51 -10.42 -13.96
CA GLN A 182 14.71 -11.50 -13.41
C GLN A 182 15.08 -11.66 -11.94
N PHE A 183 14.09 -11.66 -11.05
CA PHE A 183 14.31 -11.83 -9.61
C PHE A 183 13.81 -13.20 -9.15
N HIS A 184 14.64 -13.95 -8.45
CA HIS A 184 14.28 -15.28 -7.94
C HIS A 184 13.78 -15.21 -6.50
N LEU A 185 12.49 -15.48 -6.31
CA LEU A 185 11.84 -15.61 -5.01
C LEU A 185 12.21 -16.97 -4.38
N SER A 186 13.40 -17.02 -3.77
CA SER A 186 14.01 -18.23 -3.19
C SER A 186 13.09 -19.02 -2.25
N ARG A 187 12.25 -18.33 -1.47
CA ARG A 187 11.33 -18.94 -0.51
C ARG A 187 10.20 -19.75 -1.13
N ILE A 188 9.83 -19.45 -2.37
CA ILE A 188 8.73 -20.12 -3.09
C ILE A 188 9.17 -20.74 -4.41
N GLY A 189 10.46 -20.64 -4.76
CA GLY A 189 11.04 -21.21 -5.97
C GLY A 189 10.45 -20.63 -7.26
N ARG A 190 10.05 -19.35 -7.27
CA ARG A 190 9.48 -18.68 -8.45
C ARG A 190 10.37 -17.55 -8.92
N THR A 191 10.47 -17.37 -10.23
CA THR A 191 11.15 -16.21 -10.81
C THR A 191 10.12 -15.25 -11.37
N ILE A 192 10.31 -13.96 -11.10
CA ILE A 192 9.48 -12.88 -11.60
C ILE A 192 10.29 -11.94 -12.47
N ASN A 193 9.64 -11.35 -13.47
CA ASN A 193 10.24 -10.35 -14.34
C ASN A 193 9.95 -8.95 -13.76
N LEU A 194 11.00 -8.17 -13.47
CA LEU A 194 10.85 -6.87 -12.84
C LEU A 194 10.24 -5.79 -13.75
N VAL A 195 10.09 -6.04 -15.05
CA VAL A 195 9.31 -5.18 -15.96
C VAL A 195 7.88 -4.93 -15.45
N PHE A 196 7.33 -5.87 -14.67
CA PHE A 196 6.02 -5.74 -14.03
C PHE A 196 5.93 -4.51 -13.12
N PHE A 197 7.04 -4.12 -12.48
CA PHE A 197 7.12 -2.98 -11.57
C PHE A 197 7.70 -1.72 -12.23
N SER A 198 7.90 -1.74 -13.55
CA SER A 198 8.51 -0.61 -14.25
C SER A 198 7.68 0.66 -14.08
N ARG A 199 8.36 1.80 -13.95
CA ARG A 199 7.74 3.14 -13.95
C ARG A 199 7.13 3.51 -15.31
N ASN A 200 7.49 2.78 -16.37
CA ASN A 200 7.07 3.01 -17.76
C ASN A 200 5.97 2.06 -18.23
N ARG A 201 5.53 1.12 -17.37
CA ARG A 201 4.43 0.20 -17.67
C ARG A 201 3.14 0.95 -17.96
N ALA A 202 2.26 0.35 -18.77
CA ALA A 202 0.89 0.83 -18.89
C ALA A 202 0.13 0.58 -17.58
N VAL A 203 -0.82 1.48 -17.25
CA VAL A 203 -1.74 1.30 -16.12
C VAL A 203 -2.40 -0.07 -16.23
N ASN A 204 -2.23 -0.91 -15.20
CA ASN A 204 -2.82 -2.23 -15.19
C ASN A 204 -4.33 -2.13 -14.86
N SER A 205 -5.18 -2.24 -15.88
CA SER A 205 -6.64 -2.19 -15.72
C SER A 205 -7.23 -3.38 -14.97
N THR A 206 -6.46 -4.46 -14.74
CA THR A 206 -6.89 -5.60 -13.95
C THR A 206 -6.43 -5.52 -12.49
N SER A 207 -5.80 -4.42 -12.08
CA SER A 207 -5.50 -4.17 -10.67
C SER A 207 -6.80 -4.07 -9.86
N SER A 208 -6.72 -4.36 -8.56
CA SER A 208 -7.82 -4.16 -7.63
C SER A 208 -8.19 -2.69 -7.46
N PHE A 209 -7.26 -1.78 -7.78
CA PHE A 209 -7.32 -0.36 -7.42
C PHE A 209 -7.60 -0.15 -5.92
N SER A 210 -7.11 -1.08 -5.09
CA SER A 210 -7.23 -1.02 -3.64
C SER A 210 -6.00 -1.62 -2.96
N VAL A 211 -5.98 -1.62 -1.63
CA VAL A 211 -4.91 -2.22 -0.82
C VAL A 211 -4.82 -3.75 -0.96
N LEU A 212 -5.81 -4.38 -1.60
CA LEU A 212 -5.79 -5.81 -1.92
C LEU A 212 -4.81 -6.09 -3.06
N ALA A 213 -3.95 -7.11 -2.87
CA ALA A 213 -2.98 -7.58 -3.86
C ALA A 213 -3.47 -8.86 -4.54
#